data_AF-A0A357M5B5-F1
#
_entry.id   AF-A0A357M5B5-F1
#
_cell.length_a   1.000
_cell.length_b   1.000
_cell.length_c   1.000
_cell.angle_alpha   90.00
_cell.angle_beta   90.00
_cell.angle_gamma   90.00
#
_symmetry.space_group_name_H-M   'P 1'
#
loop_
_entity.id
_entity.type
_entity.pdbx_description
1 polymer ?
#
loop_
_entity_poly.entity_id
_entity_poly.type
_entity_poly.pdbx_seq_one_letter_code
_entity_poly.pdbx_strand_id
1 'polypeptide(L)'
;MRKLLIVLILNVISILVVDRMTFKYSSSGSISGNGNPGLIALAVGLFLFIILLFYVGVLIRDFNTKSRSKLVNITLPLTSILILGIMIMGESSKIRSLSKNLNGFTNNKDSVVYRFGWINQYTNNLFFNGYIFFAGVALTVFIVWVVTRDFRSKL
;
A
#
# COMPACT_ATOMS: atom_id res chain seq x y z
N MET A 1 19.75 -0.52 -10.30
CA MET A 1 19.60 -1.46 -9.15
C MET A 1 19.85 -0.81 -7.79
N ARG A 2 21.02 -0.21 -7.49
CA ARG A 2 21.28 0.42 -6.17
C ARG A 2 20.21 1.42 -5.71
N LYS A 3 19.78 2.33 -6.59
CA LYS A 3 18.73 3.32 -6.29
C LYS A 3 17.39 2.68 -5.92
N LEU A 4 16.97 1.66 -6.67
CA LEU A 4 15.73 0.91 -6.40
C LEU A 4 15.79 0.22 -5.02
N LEU A 5 16.91 -0.41 -4.68
CA LEU A 5 17.08 -1.06 -3.38
C LEU A 5 17.00 -0.06 -2.22
N ILE A 6 17.62 1.11 -2.36
CA ILE A 6 17.54 2.17 -1.35
C ILE A 6 16.09 2.62 -1.17
N VAL A 7 15.37 2.91 -2.26
CA VAL A 7 13.97 3.34 -2.20
C VAL A 7 13.07 2.23 -1.61
N LEU A 8 13.34 0.95 -1.93
CA LEU A 8 12.64 -0.19 -1.35
C LEU A 8 12.84 -0.25 0.17
N ILE A 9 14.07 -0.16 0.65
CA ILE A 9 14.39 -0.17 2.09
C ILE A 9 13.70 1.00 2.79
N LEU A 10 13.76 2.21 2.21
CA LEU A 10 13.09 3.39 2.76
C LEU A 10 11.57 3.22 2.83
N ASN A 11 10.95 2.53 1.87
CA ASN A 11 9.52 2.20 1.92
C ASN A 11 9.20 1.22 3.04
N VAL A 12 10.01 0.17 3.23
CA VAL A 12 9.84 -0.79 4.33
C VAL A 12 9.96 -0.07 5.67
N ILE A 13 10.96 0.80 5.83
CA ILE A 13 11.11 1.63 7.03
C ILE A 13 9.88 2.52 7.21
N SER A 14 9.39 3.15 6.14
CA SER A 14 8.21 4.03 6.22
C SER A 14 6.96 3.29 6.68
N ILE A 15 6.73 2.04 6.23
CA ILE A 15 5.63 1.20 6.72
C ILE A 15 5.75 0.98 8.23
N LEU A 16 6.94 0.67 8.73
CA LEU A 16 7.18 0.46 10.16
C LEU A 16 6.97 1.75 10.96
N VAL A 17 7.44 2.88 10.45
CA VAL A 17 7.26 4.20 11.09
C VAL A 17 5.79 4.59 11.14
N VAL A 18 5.04 4.41 10.04
CA VAL A 18 3.58 4.67 10.01
C VAL A 18 2.84 3.79 11.01
N ASP A 19 3.15 2.49 11.08
CA ASP A 19 2.53 1.59 12.07
C ASP A 19 2.82 2.04 13.50
N ARG A 20 4.07 2.40 13.80
CA ARG A 20 4.48 2.85 15.13
C ARG A 20 3.92 4.21 15.53
N MET A 21 3.73 5.12 14.59
CA MET A 21 3.16 6.45 14.83
C MET A 21 1.63 6.49 14.73
N THR A 22 0.98 5.37 14.38
CA THR A 22 -0.48 5.23 14.45
C THR A 22 -0.87 4.74 15.83
N PHE A 23 -1.73 5.51 16.52
CA PHE A 23 -2.19 5.15 17.84
C PHE A 23 -3.10 3.92 17.80
N LYS A 24 -2.90 3.03 18.77
CA LYS A 24 -3.76 1.86 19.00
C LYS A 24 -4.69 2.21 20.15
N TYR A 25 -5.98 2.20 19.88
CA TYR A 25 -6.99 2.42 20.91
C TYR A 25 -7.04 1.22 21.87
N SER A 26 -7.02 1.49 23.18
CA SER A 26 -7.32 0.51 24.23
C SER A 26 -8.58 0.97 24.97
N SER A 27 -9.48 0.04 25.28
CA SER A 27 -10.77 0.33 25.95
C SER A 27 -10.63 0.96 27.34
N SER A 28 -9.44 0.90 27.94
CA SER A 28 -9.08 1.55 29.21
C SER A 28 -8.35 2.89 29.04
N GLY A 29 -8.05 3.31 27.81
CA GLY A 29 -7.22 4.48 27.51
C GLY A 29 -8.03 5.72 27.16
N SER A 30 -7.55 6.89 27.56
CA SER A 30 -8.05 8.18 27.08
C SER A 30 -7.71 8.38 25.60
N ILE A 31 -8.51 9.19 24.90
CA ILE A 31 -8.19 9.63 23.54
C ILE A 31 -6.88 10.44 23.58
N SER A 32 -5.94 10.13 22.69
CA SER A 32 -4.65 10.83 22.63
C SER A 32 -4.87 12.28 22.21
N GLY A 33 -4.37 13.21 23.02
CA GLY A 33 -4.39 14.66 22.74
C GLY A 33 -3.14 15.16 22.00
N ASN A 34 -2.20 14.29 21.62
CA ASN A 34 -0.89 14.68 21.08
C ASN A 34 -0.89 14.98 19.57
N GLY A 35 -2.07 15.18 18.97
CA GLY A 35 -2.25 15.39 17.53
C GLY A 35 -1.98 14.14 16.67
N ASN A 36 -1.66 14.33 15.39
CA ASN A 36 -1.43 13.24 14.43
C ASN A 36 0.01 13.26 13.85
N PRO A 37 1.06 12.94 14.63
CA PRO A 37 2.43 12.87 14.12
C PRO A 37 2.59 11.81 13.02
N GLY A 38 1.78 10.75 13.03
CA GLY A 38 1.77 9.71 12.00
C GLY A 38 1.36 10.22 10.61
N LEU A 39 0.73 11.38 10.50
CA LEU A 39 0.40 11.99 9.20
C LEU A 39 1.64 12.37 8.41
N ILE A 40 2.70 12.86 9.07
CA ILE A 40 3.96 13.23 8.41
C ILE A 40 4.64 11.97 7.88
N ALA A 41 4.71 10.92 8.71
CA ALA A 41 5.25 9.64 8.30
C ALA A 41 4.45 9.03 7.13
N LEU A 42 3.12 9.15 7.15
CA LEU A 42 2.25 8.70 6.07
C LEU A 42 2.54 9.45 4.77
N ALA A 43 2.62 10.79 4.82
CA ALA A 43 2.89 11.61 3.64
C ALA A 43 4.25 11.28 3.02
N VAL A 44 5.30 11.16 3.84
CA VAL A 44 6.65 10.77 3.38
C VAL A 44 6.64 9.35 2.82
N GLY A 45 5.97 8.41 3.49
CA GLY A 45 5.84 7.03 3.04
C GLY A 45 5.16 6.92 1.68
N LEU A 46 4.04 7.62 1.48
CA LEU A 46 3.33 7.66 0.20
C LEU A 46 4.17 8.30 -0.92
N PHE A 47 4.89 9.37 -0.62
CA PHE A 47 5.80 9.99 -1.58
C PHE A 47 6.90 9.02 -2.04
N LEU A 48 7.56 8.35 -1.09
CA LEU A 48 8.56 7.32 -1.38
C LEU A 48 7.96 6.13 -2.12
N PHE A 49 6.69 5.80 -1.84
CA PHE A 49 5.98 4.72 -2.51
C PHE A 49 5.75 5.03 -3.98
N ILE A 50 5.30 6.25 -4.32
CA ILE A 50 5.15 6.69 -5.71
C ILE A 50 6.47 6.58 -6.47
N ILE A 51 7.57 7.01 -5.86
CA ILE A 51 8.92 6.88 -6.45
C ILE A 51 9.27 5.40 -6.67
N LEU A 52 8.96 4.53 -5.72
CA LEU A 52 9.19 3.09 -5.87
C LEU A 52 8.40 2.51 -7.04
N LEU A 53 7.09 2.80 -7.11
CA LEU A 53 6.22 2.31 -8.18
C LEU A 53 6.74 2.76 -9.56
N PHE A 54 7.24 3.99 -9.67
CA PHE A 54 7.90 4.45 -10.90
C PHE A 54 9.10 3.57 -11.28
N TYR A 55 10.03 3.32 -10.34
CA TYR A 55 11.20 2.49 -10.63
C TYR A 55 10.83 1.02 -10.94
N VAL A 56 9.84 0.46 -10.24
CA VAL A 56 9.29 -0.86 -10.54
C VAL A 56 8.72 -0.87 -11.96
N GLY A 57 7.95 0.14 -12.33
CA GLY A 57 7.35 0.24 -13.66
C GLY A 57 8.40 0.28 -14.77
N VAL A 58 9.46 1.09 -14.61
CA VAL A 58 10.58 1.13 -15.57
C VAL A 58 11.27 -0.24 -15.66
N LEU A 59 11.54 -0.89 -14.53
CA LEU A 59 12.18 -2.21 -14.50
C LEU A 59 11.34 -3.27 -15.23
N ILE A 60 10.04 -3.33 -14.97
CA ILE A 60 9.13 -4.29 -15.60
C ILE A 60 8.98 -4.00 -17.09
N ARG A 61 8.93 -2.72 -17.49
CA ARG A 61 8.88 -2.33 -18.90
C ARG A 61 10.09 -2.86 -19.65
N ASP A 62 11.29 -2.60 -19.13
CA ASP A 62 12.55 -3.02 -19.74
C ASP A 62 12.69 -4.54 -19.74
N PHE A 63 12.21 -5.22 -18.69
CA PHE A 63 12.18 -6.67 -18.62
C PHE A 63 11.21 -7.27 -19.67
N ASN A 64 9.97 -6.76 -19.75
CA ASN A 64 8.97 -7.27 -20.68
C ASN A 64 9.40 -7.07 -22.13
N THR A 65 9.95 -5.90 -22.48
CA THR A 65 10.41 -5.59 -23.84
C THR A 65 11.56 -6.50 -24.30
N LYS A 66 12.47 -6.88 -23.39
CA LYS A 66 13.61 -7.78 -23.69
C LYS A 66 13.26 -9.26 -23.61
N SER A 67 12.35 -9.64 -22.72
CA SER A 67 11.98 -11.05 -22.52
C SER A 67 11.12 -11.57 -23.67
N ARG A 68 11.58 -12.66 -24.32
CA ARG A 68 10.80 -13.41 -25.32
C ARG A 68 10.10 -14.66 -24.75
N SER A 69 10.21 -14.89 -23.44
CA SER A 69 9.67 -16.10 -22.82
C SER A 69 8.14 -16.06 -22.76
N LYS A 70 7.49 -17.01 -23.44
CA LYS A 70 6.03 -17.20 -23.39
C LYS A 70 5.57 -17.53 -21.97
N LEU A 71 6.37 -18.28 -21.21
CA LEU A 71 6.06 -18.64 -19.82
C LEU A 71 5.98 -17.39 -18.94
N VAL A 72 6.97 -16.50 -19.03
CA VAL A 72 6.98 -15.23 -18.27
C VAL A 72 5.78 -14.36 -18.60
N ASN A 73 5.38 -14.30 -19.87
CA ASN A 73 4.21 -13.52 -20.30
C ASN A 73 2.89 -14.02 -19.73
N ILE A 74 2.81 -15.29 -19.31
CA ILE A 74 1.61 -15.87 -18.69
C ILE A 74 1.72 -15.81 -17.17
N THR A 75 2.86 -16.18 -16.60
CA THR A 75 3.01 -16.27 -15.14
C THR A 75 3.03 -14.91 -14.47
N LEU A 76 3.66 -13.90 -15.06
CA LEU A 76 3.78 -12.57 -14.47
C LEU A 76 2.43 -11.87 -14.19
N PRO A 77 1.47 -11.78 -15.13
CA PRO A 77 0.17 -11.18 -14.84
C PRO A 77 -0.66 -12.04 -13.87
N LEU A 78 -0.59 -13.37 -13.97
CA LEU A 78 -1.31 -14.28 -13.07
C LEU A 78 -0.84 -14.13 -11.62
N THR A 79 0.46 -14.12 -11.38
CA THR A 79 1.01 -13.93 -10.03
C THR A 79 0.69 -12.54 -9.50
N SER A 80 0.71 -11.51 -10.36
CA SER A 80 0.34 -10.15 -9.97
C SER A 80 -1.12 -10.04 -9.54
N ILE A 81 -2.05 -10.63 -10.29
CA ILE A 81 -3.49 -10.66 -9.93
C ILE A 81 -3.69 -11.45 -8.63
N LEU A 82 -3.02 -12.60 -8.48
CA LEU A 82 -3.13 -13.41 -7.27
C LEU A 82 -2.66 -12.65 -6.04
N ILE A 83 -1.48 -12.02 -6.10
CA ILE A 83 -0.94 -11.19 -5.01
C ILE A 83 -1.91 -10.04 -4.70
N LEU A 84 -2.41 -9.34 -5.73
CA LEU A 84 -3.35 -8.25 -5.55
C LEU A 84 -4.62 -8.70 -4.81
N GLY A 85 -5.20 -9.84 -5.20
CA GLY A 85 -6.36 -10.42 -4.52
C GLY A 85 -6.09 -10.74 -3.04
N ILE A 86 -4.97 -11.40 -2.74
CA ILE A 86 -4.58 -11.72 -1.35
C ILE A 86 -4.40 -10.43 -0.54
N MET A 87 -3.75 -9.41 -1.10
CA MET A 87 -3.52 -8.15 -0.40
C MET A 87 -4.83 -7.39 -0.13
N ILE A 88 -5.77 -7.36 -1.08
CA ILE A 88 -7.11 -6.77 -0.89
C ILE A 88 -7.87 -7.48 0.23
N MET A 89 -7.82 -8.81 0.28
CA MET A 89 -8.44 -9.60 1.36
C MET A 89 -7.82 -9.29 2.73
N GLY A 90 -6.49 -9.14 2.77
CA GLY A 90 -5.74 -8.76 3.96
C GLY A 90 -6.12 -7.37 4.47
N GLU A 91 -6.13 -6.37 3.60
CA GLU A 91 -6.53 -5.00 3.94
C GLU A 91 -7.99 -4.94 4.38
N SER A 92 -8.88 -5.64 3.69
CA SER A 92 -10.30 -5.72 4.09
C SER A 92 -10.47 -6.31 5.50
N SER A 93 -9.67 -7.31 5.85
CA SER A 93 -9.70 -7.90 7.20
C SER A 93 -9.14 -6.94 8.25
N LYS A 94 -8.09 -6.18 7.90
CA LYS A 94 -7.54 -5.12 8.75
C LYS A 94 -8.56 -4.00 9.00
N ILE A 95 -9.23 -3.52 7.96
CA ILE A 95 -10.30 -2.51 8.06
C ILE A 95 -11.43 -3.01 8.96
N ARG A 96 -11.90 -4.25 8.78
CA ARG A 96 -12.95 -4.84 9.64
C ARG A 96 -12.52 -4.94 11.10
N SER A 97 -11.29 -5.39 11.35
CA SER A 97 -10.74 -5.51 12.70
C SER A 97 -10.65 -4.13 13.37
N LEU A 98 -10.13 -3.12 12.67
CA LEU A 98 -10.04 -1.77 13.20
C LEU A 98 -11.42 -1.16 13.44
N SER A 99 -12.37 -1.34 12.52
CA SER A 99 -13.76 -0.89 12.69
C SER A 99 -14.39 -1.47 13.96
N LYS A 100 -14.22 -2.78 14.21
CA LYS A 100 -14.68 -3.41 15.45
C LYS A 100 -14.02 -2.80 16.69
N ASN A 101 -12.71 -2.56 16.65
CA ASN A 101 -11.96 -1.99 17.78
C ASN A 101 -12.35 -0.53 18.08
N LEU A 102 -12.73 0.24 17.06
CA LEU A 102 -13.14 1.64 17.18
C LEU A 102 -14.66 1.82 17.33
N ASN A 103 -15.42 0.73 17.38
CA ASN A 103 -16.89 0.72 17.36
C ASN A 103 -17.50 1.48 16.15
N GLY A 104 -16.90 1.29 14.98
CA GLY A 104 -17.20 1.98 13.74
C GLY A 104 -16.17 3.06 13.38
N PHE A 105 -16.43 3.79 12.30
CA PHE A 105 -15.59 4.89 11.81
C PHE A 105 -16.27 6.25 11.98
N THR A 106 -15.76 7.27 11.30
CA THR A 106 -16.04 8.70 11.50
C THR A 106 -17.51 9.11 11.41
N ASN A 107 -18.35 8.33 10.73
CA ASN A 107 -19.78 8.59 10.56
C ASN A 107 -20.67 7.89 11.61
N ASN A 108 -20.10 7.00 12.43
CA ASN A 108 -20.84 6.32 13.49
C ASN A 108 -20.76 7.11 14.79
N LYS A 109 -21.92 7.48 15.37
CA LYS A 109 -22.01 8.23 16.63
C LYS A 109 -21.36 7.51 17.80
N ASP A 110 -21.34 6.18 17.76
CA ASP A 110 -20.78 5.35 18.83
C ASP A 110 -19.27 5.06 18.61
N SER A 111 -18.68 5.61 17.54
CA SER A 111 -17.27 5.42 17.23
C SER A 111 -16.38 6.32 18.08
N VAL A 112 -15.24 5.77 18.50
CA VAL A 112 -14.14 6.51 19.14
C VAL A 112 -13.65 7.67 18.25
N VAL A 113 -13.74 7.52 16.93
CA VAL A 113 -13.29 8.51 15.94
C VAL A 113 -14.45 9.27 15.31
N TYR A 114 -15.61 9.35 15.97
CA TYR A 114 -16.76 10.10 15.47
C TYR A 114 -16.38 11.56 15.17
N ARG A 115 -16.76 12.05 13.98
CA ARG A 115 -16.44 13.40 13.45
C ARG A 115 -14.96 13.68 13.17
N PHE A 116 -14.07 12.71 13.32
CA PHE A 116 -12.68 12.88 12.86
C PHE A 116 -12.65 12.79 11.32
N GLY A 117 -11.56 13.26 10.72
CA GLY A 117 -11.28 12.97 9.30
C GLY A 117 -11.00 11.49 9.07
N TRP A 118 -11.17 11.00 7.84
CA TRP A 118 -10.85 9.60 7.47
C TRP A 118 -9.39 9.25 7.73
N ILE A 119 -8.48 10.19 7.47
CA ILE A 119 -7.08 10.11 7.87
C ILE A 119 -6.95 10.79 9.22
N ASN A 120 -6.70 10.00 10.25
CA ASN A 120 -6.52 10.47 11.60
C ASN A 120 -5.52 9.60 12.36
N GLN A 121 -5.25 9.98 13.61
CA GLN A 121 -4.23 9.38 14.46
C GLN A 121 -4.40 7.87 14.69
N TYR A 122 -5.61 7.32 14.52
CA TYR A 122 -5.93 5.90 14.67
C TYR A 122 -6.01 5.14 13.34
N THR A 123 -6.09 5.84 12.22
CA THR A 123 -6.38 5.24 10.90
C THR A 123 -5.24 5.38 9.89
N ASN A 124 -4.17 6.13 10.17
CA ASN A 124 -3.07 6.34 9.19
C ASN A 124 -2.53 5.02 8.59
N ASN A 125 -2.38 3.99 9.43
CA ASN A 125 -1.90 2.66 9.01
C ASN A 125 -2.90 1.88 8.11
N LEU A 126 -4.11 2.36 7.87
CA LEU A 126 -4.97 1.85 6.80
C LEU A 126 -4.54 2.38 5.42
N PHE A 127 -3.95 3.59 5.37
CA PHE A 127 -3.62 4.25 4.10
C PHE A 127 -2.22 3.90 3.59
N PHE A 128 -1.31 3.49 4.46
CA PHE A 128 -0.03 2.95 4.03
C PHE A 128 0.46 1.87 4.99
N ASN A 129 0.52 0.64 4.47
CA ASN A 129 0.97 -0.54 5.20
C ASN A 129 1.43 -1.63 4.21
N GLY A 130 1.82 -2.80 4.72
CA GLY A 130 2.27 -3.93 3.90
C GLY A 130 1.28 -4.37 2.80
N TYR A 131 -0.02 -4.45 3.10
CA TYR A 131 -1.03 -4.82 2.11
C TYR A 131 -1.10 -3.80 0.97
N ILE A 132 -1.19 -2.51 1.29
CA ILE A 132 -1.19 -1.41 0.29
C ILE A 132 0.10 -1.42 -0.54
N PHE A 133 1.23 -1.64 0.12
CA PHE A 133 2.54 -1.70 -0.53
C PHE A 133 2.62 -2.81 -1.59
N PHE A 134 2.31 -4.05 -1.19
CA PHE A 134 2.37 -5.19 -2.11
C PHE A 134 1.27 -5.12 -3.17
N ALA A 135 0.07 -4.63 -2.81
CA ALA A 135 -1.01 -4.39 -3.77
C ALA A 135 -0.60 -3.40 -4.86
N GLY A 136 -0.01 -2.26 -4.48
CA GLY A 136 0.42 -1.24 -5.45
C GLY A 136 1.57 -1.72 -6.35
N VAL A 137 2.52 -2.48 -5.81
CA VAL A 137 3.58 -3.13 -6.60
C VAL A 137 2.98 -4.13 -7.60
N ALA A 138 2.12 -5.04 -7.14
CA ALA A 138 1.48 -6.03 -7.99
C ALA A 138 0.60 -5.38 -9.08
N LEU A 139 -0.16 -4.34 -8.72
CA LEU A 139 -0.97 -3.57 -9.65
C LEU A 139 -0.09 -2.87 -10.70
N THR A 140 1.03 -2.26 -10.28
CA THR A 140 1.97 -1.62 -11.19
C THR A 140 2.57 -2.61 -12.18
N VAL A 141 2.99 -3.79 -11.70
CA VAL A 141 3.51 -4.86 -12.56
C VAL A 141 2.45 -5.27 -13.59
N PHE A 142 1.20 -5.47 -13.15
CA PHE A 142 0.10 -5.85 -14.03
C PHE A 142 -0.20 -4.77 -15.08
N ILE A 143 -0.35 -3.51 -14.68
CA ILE A 143 -0.62 -2.39 -15.59
C ILE A 143 0.49 -2.25 -16.63
N VAL A 144 1.76 -2.25 -16.20
CA VAL A 144 2.89 -2.12 -17.13
C VAL A 144 2.96 -3.32 -18.07
N TRP A 145 2.66 -4.53 -17.60
CA TRP A 145 2.55 -5.70 -18.46
C TRP A 145 1.46 -5.54 -19.53
N VAL A 146 0.25 -5.08 -19.16
CA VAL A 146 -0.83 -4.82 -20.13
C VAL A 146 -0.38 -3.81 -21.18
N VAL A 147 0.12 -2.65 -20.74
CA VAL A 147 0.52 -1.55 -21.63
C VAL A 147 1.64 -2.00 -22.58
N THR A 148 2.65 -2.71 -22.08
CA THR A 148 3.80 -3.13 -22.91
C THR A 148 3.50 -4.28 -23.86
N ARG A 149 2.50 -5.11 -23.57
CA ARG A 149 2.06 -6.18 -24.46
C ARG A 149 1.43 -5.63 -25.73
N ASP A 150 0.61 -4.60 -25.62
CA ASP A 150 -0.10 -3.98 -26.76
C ASP A 150 0.84 -3.28 -27.75
N PHE A 151 2.02 -2.85 -27.30
CA PHE A 151 3.05 -2.33 -28.21
C PHE A 151 3.78 -3.44 -28.99
N ARG A 152 3.87 -4.65 -28.44
CA ARG A 152 4.55 -5.77 -29.10
C ARG A 152 3.68 -6.45 -30.16
N SER A 153 2.35 -6.39 -30.06
CA SER A 153 1.46 -6.95 -31.09
C SER A 153 1.34 -6.09 -32.36
N LYS A 154 1.90 -4.87 -32.35
CA LYS A 154 1.87 -3.91 -33.47
C LYS A 154 3.19 -3.81 -34.26
N LEU A 155 4.23 -4.55 -33.85
CA LEU A 155 5.54 -4.67 -34.52
C LEU A 155 5.68 -6.07 -35.12
#